data_AF-A0A9K3LH25-F1
#
_entry.id   AF-A0A9K3LH25-F1
#
_cell.length_a   1.000
_cell.length_b   1.000
_cell.length_c   1.000
_cell.angle_alpha   90.00
_cell.angle_beta   90.00
_cell.angle_gamma   90.00
#
_symmetry.space_group_name_H-M   'P 1'
#
loop_
_entity.id
_entity.type
_entity.pdbx_description
1 polymer ?
#
loop_
_entity_poly.entity_id
_entity_poly.type
_entity_poly.pdbx_seq_one_letter_code
_entity_poly.pdbx_strand_id
1 'polypeptide(L)'
;MVLWGGLRPIVSQVVADVFALFVFSNAIVSKPSTRSSALMGAAAGVTIAYSGNLTNRWTVNFPMIPLIILQMLRLFIPEDKHRWISRILFALSALLIFASACLCILFPAVELAPMKSLGDYNVGVVDLYLPVKLHFTSPFADTQHVVPSEQDHATIRILYPTVEEPMSISYLRPRTSEVYCEENMKHSAPPPLRPYSWMIHGWRLIQVPAKHHATLASPPDKGFPVIFYSHGLGGSAEMYAYQTHALAAQGYVVVVLDHTDGSAPVVSRKDGTLLRRNETILEQWFNGFQDEYRLSRQTMTAYRAQELLAVVEGVLRLNYETLPELEESGLDFRNQLNSADIHYMGHSFGGATALHAAKYRPPRSVLAHDPASDWLPTESRLSLFDVGRMKESTVNHTYWTRGGTVAVSAMEMEDNHENEKSVTLSLHDTTELLLLFSEEWYSKKWSGSDVLKDMHDRKVLGPVGGKSHFGVIHGAFHQEFSDACMLTPLWIAREVGLTGLRNPLDTAKEIHVETSSFLRGLQQGI
;
A
#
# COMPACT_ATOMS: atom_id res chain seq x y z
N MET A 1 19.74 -6.76 14.31
CA MET A 1 18.27 -6.73 14.11
C MET A 1 17.55 -5.85 15.13
N VAL A 2 18.01 -5.77 16.40
CA VAL A 2 17.39 -4.94 17.45
C VAL A 2 17.50 -3.42 17.20
N LEU A 3 18.59 -2.92 16.60
CA LEU A 3 18.81 -1.48 16.37
C LEU A 3 17.78 -0.81 15.45
N TRP A 4 17.12 -1.59 14.59
CA TRP A 4 16.18 -1.08 13.60
C TRP A 4 14.74 -1.57 13.81
N GLY A 5 14.49 -2.22 14.96
CA GLY A 5 13.21 -2.77 15.40
C GLY A 5 12.35 -3.41 14.31
N GLY A 6 12.94 -4.34 13.55
CA GLY A 6 12.24 -5.12 12.52
C GLY A 6 12.58 -4.73 11.09
N LEU A 7 13.08 -3.52 10.86
CA LEU A 7 13.57 -3.11 9.55
C LEU A 7 14.84 -3.90 9.18
N ARG A 8 14.97 -4.28 7.92
CA ARG A 8 16.13 -5.00 7.39
C ARG A 8 16.92 -4.06 6.49
N PRO A 9 18.13 -3.62 6.86
CA PRO A 9 18.93 -2.78 5.98
C PRO A 9 19.35 -3.53 4.71
N ILE A 10 19.39 -2.83 3.57
CA ILE A 10 19.96 -3.36 2.32
C ILE A 10 21.47 -3.49 2.53
N VAL A 11 21.95 -4.72 2.71
CA VAL A 11 23.35 -5.01 3.09
C VAL A 11 24.34 -4.38 2.11
N SER A 12 24.07 -4.46 0.82
CA SER A 12 24.95 -3.90 -0.21
C SER A 12 25.02 -2.36 -0.17
N GLN A 13 23.94 -1.68 0.21
CA GLN A 13 23.93 -0.24 0.43
C GLN A 13 24.72 0.13 1.69
N VAL A 14 24.60 -0.65 2.77
CA VAL A 14 25.42 -0.43 3.98
C VAL A 14 26.91 -0.56 3.67
N VAL A 15 27.30 -1.56 2.87
CA VAL A 15 28.69 -1.74 2.42
C VAL A 15 29.15 -0.55 1.57
N ALA A 16 28.33 -0.06 0.65
CA ALA A 16 28.63 1.11 -0.16
C ALA A 16 28.79 2.38 0.68
N ASP A 17 27.88 2.61 1.64
CA ASP A 17 27.93 3.75 2.56
C ASP A 17 29.23 3.72 3.41
N VAL A 18 29.58 2.56 3.98
CA VAL A 18 30.80 2.40 4.78
C VAL A 18 32.05 2.64 3.93
N PHE A 19 32.08 2.09 2.71
CA PHE A 19 33.20 2.31 1.80
C PHE A 19 33.36 3.79 1.43
N ALA A 20 32.26 4.47 1.10
CA ALA A 20 32.25 5.89 0.80
C ALA A 20 32.80 6.69 2.00
N LEU A 21 32.24 6.50 3.19
CA LEU A 21 32.67 7.19 4.42
C LEU A 21 34.15 6.92 4.75
N PHE A 22 34.64 5.71 4.48
CA PHE A 22 36.06 5.38 4.65
C PHE A 22 36.95 6.16 3.67
N VAL A 23 36.59 6.24 2.39
CA VAL A 23 37.35 7.02 1.40
C VAL A 23 37.39 8.50 1.79
N PHE A 24 36.25 9.07 2.20
CA PHE A 24 36.18 10.46 2.65
C PHE A 24 37.01 10.70 3.92
N SER A 25 36.94 9.79 4.90
CA SER A 25 37.72 9.89 6.13
C SER A 25 39.23 9.88 5.85
N ASN A 26 39.69 8.99 4.96
CA ASN A 26 41.10 8.97 4.56
C ASN A 26 41.51 10.26 3.83
N ALA A 27 40.63 10.82 3.00
CA ALA A 27 40.93 12.03 2.24
C ALA A 27 41.12 13.26 3.14
N ILE A 28 40.34 13.39 4.23
CA ILE A 28 40.48 14.55 5.13
C ILE A 28 41.73 14.47 6.01
N VAL A 29 42.18 13.25 6.37
CA VAL A 29 43.40 13.03 7.19
C VAL A 29 44.67 13.12 6.34
N SER A 30 44.58 12.77 5.05
CA SER A 30 45.69 12.83 4.12
C SER A 30 46.10 14.26 3.78
N LYS A 31 47.35 14.44 3.34
CA LYS A 31 47.79 15.73 2.78
C LYS A 31 46.93 16.06 1.54
N PRO A 32 46.42 17.30 1.42
CA PRO A 32 45.63 17.72 0.26
C PRO A 32 46.42 17.51 -1.03
N SER A 33 45.84 16.77 -1.97
CA SER A 33 46.43 16.55 -3.30
C SER A 33 45.35 16.44 -4.37
N THR A 34 45.72 16.70 -5.62
CA THR A 34 44.83 16.49 -6.77
C THR A 34 44.36 15.03 -6.86
N ARG A 35 45.24 14.07 -6.49
CA ARG A 35 44.91 12.64 -6.45
C ARG A 35 43.86 12.30 -5.38
N SER A 36 43.97 12.85 -4.17
CA SER A 36 42.97 12.62 -3.12
C SER A 36 41.61 13.20 -3.50
N SER A 37 41.58 14.39 -4.11
CA SER A 37 40.34 14.99 -4.61
C SER A 37 39.71 14.18 -5.75
N ALA A 38 40.53 13.65 -6.67
CA ALA A 38 40.06 12.78 -7.74
C ALA A 38 39.47 11.47 -7.19
N LEU A 39 40.09 10.87 -6.18
CA LEU A 39 39.58 9.66 -5.51
C LEU A 39 38.24 9.92 -4.80
N MET A 40 38.08 11.07 -4.14
CA MET A 40 36.80 11.48 -3.55
C MET A 40 35.71 11.66 -4.61
N GLY A 41 36.04 12.34 -5.72
CA GLY A 41 35.12 12.52 -6.84
C GLY A 41 34.69 11.19 -7.46
N ALA A 42 35.63 10.26 -7.63
CA ALA A 42 35.34 8.91 -8.10
C ALA A 42 34.46 8.13 -7.12
N ALA A 43 34.74 8.17 -5.81
CA ALA A 43 33.93 7.51 -4.80
C ALA A 43 32.50 8.08 -4.72
N ALA A 44 32.35 9.41 -4.83
CA ALA A 44 31.05 10.05 -4.92
C ALA A 44 30.31 9.62 -6.20
N GLY A 45 31.00 9.59 -7.35
CA GLY A 45 30.44 9.13 -8.62
C GLY A 45 29.96 7.67 -8.56
N VAL A 46 30.75 6.78 -7.97
CA VAL A 46 30.37 5.37 -7.74
C VAL A 46 29.17 5.26 -6.81
N THR A 47 29.15 6.01 -5.71
CA THR A 47 28.03 6.00 -4.75
C THR A 47 26.74 6.48 -5.42
N ILE A 48 26.79 7.59 -6.16
CA ILE A 48 25.64 8.15 -6.90
C ILE A 48 25.15 7.19 -7.98
N ALA A 49 26.08 6.58 -8.73
CA ALA A 49 25.73 5.60 -9.76
C ALA A 49 25.08 4.35 -9.14
N TYR A 50 25.62 3.86 -8.02
CA TYR A 50 25.07 2.71 -7.29
C TYR A 50 23.70 3.00 -6.66
N SER A 51 23.50 4.21 -6.13
CA SER A 51 22.18 4.66 -5.64
C SER A 51 21.23 5.06 -6.78
N GLY A 52 21.67 5.04 -8.04
CA GLY A 52 20.93 5.44 -9.23
C GLY A 52 20.83 6.95 -9.45
N ASN A 53 20.77 7.75 -8.39
CA ASN A 53 20.84 9.21 -8.45
C ASN A 53 21.28 9.82 -7.10
N LEU A 54 21.36 11.16 -7.06
CA LEU A 54 21.81 11.92 -5.90
C LEU A 54 20.87 11.80 -4.69
N THR A 55 19.56 11.73 -4.89
CA THR A 55 18.58 11.84 -3.81
C THR A 55 18.21 10.49 -3.18
N ASN A 56 18.31 9.38 -3.92
CA ASN A 56 18.02 8.03 -3.43
C ASN A 56 18.84 7.65 -2.18
N ARG A 57 20.11 8.10 -2.11
CA ARG A 57 20.95 7.97 -0.92
C ARG A 57 21.46 9.34 -0.44
N TRP A 58 20.54 10.29 -0.25
CA TRP A 58 20.84 11.65 0.19
C TRP A 58 21.64 11.72 1.50
N THR A 59 21.51 10.73 2.38
CA THR A 59 22.22 10.63 3.68
C THR A 59 23.74 10.60 3.52
N VAL A 60 24.23 10.12 2.38
CA VAL A 60 25.65 10.16 1.98
C VAL A 60 25.87 11.25 0.95
N ASN A 61 25.02 11.31 -0.08
CA ASN A 61 25.20 12.18 -1.24
C ASN A 61 25.19 13.67 -0.90
N PHE A 62 24.31 14.14 -0.01
CA PHE A 62 24.24 15.56 0.31
C PHE A 62 25.43 16.04 1.14
N PRO A 63 25.89 15.34 2.21
CA PRO A 63 27.11 15.71 2.91
C PRO A 63 28.39 15.63 2.06
N MET A 64 28.44 14.74 1.07
CA MET A 64 29.61 14.57 0.18
C MET A 64 29.90 15.80 -0.69
N ILE A 65 28.87 16.50 -1.18
CA ILE A 65 29.03 17.66 -2.07
C ILE A 65 29.83 18.80 -1.41
N PRO A 66 29.41 19.37 -0.26
CA PRO A 66 30.18 20.40 0.41
C PRO A 66 31.52 19.87 0.91
N LEU A 67 31.64 18.58 1.26
CA LEU A 67 32.90 17.98 1.67
C LEU A 67 33.95 18.04 0.54
N ILE A 68 33.58 17.68 -0.69
CA ILE A 68 34.47 17.78 -1.85
C ILE A 68 34.89 19.23 -2.08
N ILE A 69 33.97 20.19 -1.96
CA ILE A 69 34.27 21.62 -2.09
C ILE A 69 35.29 22.06 -1.03
N LEU A 70 35.11 21.68 0.23
CA LEU A 70 36.05 21.99 1.32
C LEU A 70 37.45 21.41 1.06
N GLN A 71 37.54 20.19 0.53
CA GLN A 71 38.83 19.57 0.20
C GLN A 71 39.49 20.24 -1.02
N MET A 72 38.72 20.69 -2.01
CA MET A 72 39.25 21.48 -3.12
C MET A 72 39.78 22.84 -2.64
N LEU A 73 39.08 23.51 -1.72
CA LEU A 73 39.56 24.76 -1.12
C LEU A 73 40.87 24.56 -0.34
N ARG A 74 41.03 23.42 0.34
CA ARG A 74 42.25 23.09 1.09
C ARG A 74 43.48 22.95 0.18
N LEU A 75 43.32 22.68 -1.12
CA LEU A 75 44.44 22.69 -2.09
C LEU A 75 45.05 24.08 -2.29
N PHE A 76 44.25 25.13 -2.10
CA PHE A 76 44.66 26.52 -2.32
C PHE A 76 45.07 27.25 -1.03
N ILE A 77 44.99 26.59 0.12
CA ILE A 77 45.28 27.17 1.45
C ILE A 77 46.48 26.44 2.06
N PRO A 78 47.71 26.96 1.89
CA PRO A 78 48.90 26.34 2.45
C PRO A 78 48.83 26.26 3.98
N GLU A 79 48.92 25.04 4.52
CA GLU A 79 48.75 24.77 5.94
C GLU A 79 49.81 25.46 6.80
N ASP A 80 51.00 25.67 6.25
CA ASP A 80 52.12 26.40 6.86
C ASP A 80 51.81 27.89 7.06
N LYS A 81 51.05 28.52 6.15
CA LYS A 81 50.71 29.95 6.20
C LYS A 81 49.41 30.24 6.93
N HIS A 82 48.43 29.33 6.84
CA HIS A 82 47.07 29.56 7.34
C HIS A 82 46.56 28.41 8.23
N ARG A 83 47.34 28.06 9.27
CA ARG A 83 47.05 26.94 10.19
C ARG A 83 45.63 26.94 10.76
N TRP A 84 45.11 28.10 11.16
CA TRP A 84 43.78 28.20 11.75
C TRP A 84 42.67 27.91 10.72
N ILE A 85 42.83 28.37 9.48
CA ILE A 85 41.89 28.09 8.37
C ILE A 85 41.90 26.59 8.04
N SER A 86 43.09 25.98 7.92
CA SER A 86 43.22 24.53 7.66
C SER A 86 42.53 23.71 8.75
N ARG A 87 42.65 24.09 10.03
CA ARG A 87 41.96 23.44 11.15
C ARG A 87 40.44 23.57 11.07
N ILE A 88 39.93 24.75 10.69
CA ILE A 88 38.48 24.95 10.49
C ILE A 88 37.97 24.08 9.35
N LEU A 89 38.65 24.06 8.20
CA LEU A 89 38.26 23.24 7.06
C LEU A 89 38.26 21.74 7.41
N PHE A 90 39.26 21.29 8.16
CA PHE A 90 39.31 19.93 8.68
C PHE A 90 38.14 19.64 9.62
N ALA A 91 37.86 20.52 10.58
CA ALA A 91 36.76 20.34 11.53
C ALA A 91 35.39 20.29 10.83
N LEU A 92 35.14 21.19 9.87
CA LEU A 92 33.91 21.18 9.05
C LEU A 92 33.80 19.88 8.23
N SER A 93 34.90 19.43 7.65
CA SER A 93 34.94 18.18 6.87
C SER A 93 34.66 16.95 7.74
N ALA A 94 35.28 16.87 8.92
CA ALA A 94 35.03 15.82 9.89
C ALA A 94 33.57 15.84 10.38
N LEU A 95 33.00 17.03 10.61
CA LEU A 95 31.59 17.19 10.98
C LEU A 95 30.65 16.67 9.88
N LEU A 96 30.93 16.94 8.60
CA LEU A 96 30.12 16.42 7.48
C LEU A 96 30.16 14.89 7.39
N ILE A 97 31.33 14.28 7.58
CA ILE A 97 31.47 12.81 7.60
C ILE A 97 30.72 12.22 8.80
N PHE A 98 30.89 12.80 9.98
CA PHE A 98 30.18 12.37 11.18
C PHE A 98 28.66 12.51 11.02
N ALA A 99 28.19 13.65 10.51
CA ALA A 99 26.79 13.88 10.22
C ALA A 99 26.25 12.85 9.21
N SER A 100 27.00 12.57 8.14
CA SER A 100 26.63 11.54 7.17
C SER A 100 26.53 10.14 7.77
N ALA A 101 27.49 9.76 8.62
CA ALA A 101 27.45 8.49 9.33
C ALA A 101 26.21 8.40 10.25
N CYS A 102 25.93 9.45 11.02
CA CYS A 102 24.71 9.55 11.84
C CYS A 102 23.44 9.46 10.98
N LEU A 103 23.38 10.16 9.84
CA LEU A 103 22.24 10.10 8.92
C LEU A 103 22.04 8.69 8.36
N CYS A 104 23.10 7.95 8.03
CA CYS A 104 22.99 6.57 7.56
C CYS A 104 22.42 5.63 8.64
N ILE A 105 22.73 5.91 9.91
CA ILE A 105 22.21 5.19 11.09
C ILE A 105 20.77 5.63 11.44
N LEU A 106 20.38 6.86 11.16
CA LEU A 106 19.02 7.35 11.45
C LEU A 106 18.05 7.06 10.30
N PHE A 107 18.55 6.97 9.07
CA PHE A 107 17.79 6.78 7.83
C PHE A 107 18.42 5.65 7.02
N PRO A 108 18.19 4.38 7.41
CA PRO A 108 18.71 3.23 6.68
C PRO A 108 18.03 3.12 5.32
N ALA A 109 18.77 2.64 4.31
CA ALA A 109 18.13 2.03 3.16
C ALA A 109 17.66 0.63 3.60
N VAL A 110 16.36 0.34 3.50
CA VAL A 110 15.75 -0.91 4.01
C VAL A 110 15.18 -1.75 2.88
N GLU A 111 15.00 -3.04 3.15
CA GLU A 111 14.29 -4.00 2.31
C GLU A 111 13.15 -4.63 3.10
N LEU A 112 12.13 -5.12 2.37
CA LEU A 112 11.08 -5.92 2.96
C LEU A 112 11.63 -7.27 3.45
N ALA A 113 10.96 -7.84 4.45
CA ALA A 113 11.29 -9.19 4.90
C ALA A 113 10.97 -10.22 3.80
N PRO A 114 11.70 -11.36 3.74
CA PRO A 114 11.47 -12.35 2.70
C PRO A 114 10.09 -12.96 2.86
N MET A 115 9.28 -12.91 1.80
CA MET A 115 7.92 -13.48 1.79
C MET A 115 7.89 -14.93 1.31
N LYS A 116 8.94 -15.41 0.62
CA LYS A 116 9.03 -16.79 0.11
C LYS A 116 8.85 -17.85 1.19
N SER A 117 9.29 -17.62 2.42
CA SER A 117 9.12 -18.59 3.52
C SER A 117 7.67 -18.77 3.98
N LEU A 118 6.72 -18.04 3.39
CA LEU A 118 5.30 -18.06 3.73
C LEU A 118 4.47 -18.93 2.78
N GLY A 119 5.08 -19.49 1.72
CA GLY A 119 4.44 -20.40 0.78
C GLY A 119 5.45 -21.19 -0.07
N ASP A 120 4.95 -22.09 -0.91
CA ASP A 120 5.80 -23.04 -1.66
C ASP A 120 6.27 -22.50 -3.02
N TYR A 121 5.64 -21.43 -3.53
CA TYR A 121 5.93 -20.86 -4.84
C TYR A 121 6.83 -19.63 -4.76
N ASN A 122 7.64 -19.42 -5.80
CA ASN A 122 8.19 -18.11 -6.10
C ASN A 122 7.09 -17.22 -6.72
N VAL A 123 7.34 -15.92 -6.83
CA VAL A 123 6.33 -14.95 -7.30
C VAL A 123 6.72 -14.37 -8.65
N GLY A 124 5.85 -14.55 -9.63
CA GLY A 124 5.86 -13.83 -10.90
C GLY A 124 5.05 -12.54 -10.79
N VAL A 125 5.45 -11.51 -11.55
CA VAL A 125 4.75 -10.21 -11.56
C VAL A 125 4.57 -9.72 -13.00
N VAL A 126 3.39 -9.19 -13.30
CA VAL A 126 3.12 -8.45 -14.53
C VAL A 126 2.30 -7.20 -14.20
N ASP A 127 2.70 -6.05 -14.75
CA ASP A 127 1.92 -4.81 -14.73
C ASP A 127 1.27 -4.65 -16.11
N LEU A 128 -0.03 -4.36 -16.18
CA LEU A 128 -0.75 -4.24 -17.44
C LEU A 128 -1.89 -3.21 -17.37
N TYR A 129 -2.28 -2.71 -18.54
CA TYR A 129 -3.44 -1.84 -18.72
C TYR A 129 -4.61 -2.68 -19.22
N LEU A 130 -5.41 -3.20 -18.31
CA LEU A 130 -6.50 -4.12 -18.63
C LEU A 130 -7.62 -3.35 -19.32
N PRO A 131 -8.03 -3.73 -20.55
CA PRO A 131 -9.17 -3.10 -21.19
C PRO A 131 -10.44 -3.30 -20.36
N VAL A 132 -11.09 -2.21 -19.99
CA VAL A 132 -12.36 -2.18 -19.28
C VAL A 132 -13.32 -1.24 -20.00
N LYS A 133 -14.62 -1.34 -19.73
CA LYS A 133 -15.60 -0.36 -20.19
C LYS A 133 -16.41 0.11 -19.00
N LEU A 134 -15.96 1.22 -18.43
CA LEU A 134 -16.58 1.82 -17.26
C LEU A 134 -17.22 3.15 -17.67
N HIS A 135 -18.53 3.25 -17.45
CA HIS A 135 -19.26 4.51 -17.48
C HIS A 135 -19.85 4.71 -16.10
N PHE A 136 -19.35 5.71 -15.38
CA PHE A 136 -19.76 5.99 -14.01
C PHE A 136 -20.56 7.29 -13.96
N THR A 137 -21.75 7.20 -13.36
CA THR A 137 -22.54 8.36 -12.98
C THR A 137 -22.61 8.42 -11.47
N SER A 138 -22.10 9.51 -10.90
CA SER A 138 -22.16 9.73 -9.46
C SER A 138 -23.62 9.68 -8.96
N PRO A 139 -23.90 8.98 -7.85
CA PRO A 139 -25.24 8.96 -7.25
C PRO A 139 -25.64 10.32 -6.69
N PHE A 140 -24.67 11.20 -6.42
CA PHE A 140 -24.92 12.58 -5.97
C PHE A 140 -24.48 13.57 -7.07
N ALA A 141 -25.38 14.49 -7.43
CA ALA A 141 -25.12 15.47 -8.49
C ALA A 141 -23.88 16.33 -8.19
N ASP A 142 -23.73 16.75 -6.93
CA ASP A 142 -22.64 17.63 -6.49
C ASP A 142 -21.26 16.95 -6.53
N THR A 143 -21.19 15.62 -6.60
CA THR A 143 -19.92 14.88 -6.62
C THR A 143 -19.56 14.30 -7.99
N GLN A 144 -20.23 14.70 -9.08
CA GLN A 144 -19.91 14.21 -10.42
C GLN A 144 -18.47 14.50 -10.86
N HIS A 145 -17.87 15.58 -10.35
CA HIS A 145 -16.50 16.01 -10.67
C HIS A 145 -15.43 15.33 -9.81
N VAL A 146 -15.81 14.52 -8.83
CA VAL A 146 -14.90 13.90 -7.85
C VAL A 146 -14.09 12.78 -8.48
N VAL A 147 -14.67 12.06 -9.44
CA VAL A 147 -14.08 10.89 -10.12
C VAL A 147 -14.28 10.99 -11.63
N PRO A 148 -13.48 10.27 -12.44
CA PRO A 148 -13.70 10.20 -13.89
C PRO A 148 -15.08 9.63 -14.23
N SER A 149 -15.75 10.17 -15.26
CA SER A 149 -17.02 9.63 -15.76
C SER A 149 -16.84 8.40 -16.66
N GLU A 150 -15.68 8.27 -17.31
CA GLU A 150 -15.38 7.18 -18.23
C GLU A 150 -13.98 6.64 -18.00
N GLN A 151 -13.83 5.32 -18.16
CA GLN A 151 -12.53 4.65 -18.15
C GLN A 151 -12.55 3.45 -19.10
N ASP A 152 -11.55 3.39 -19.97
CA ASP A 152 -11.39 2.35 -20.98
C ASP A 152 -10.29 1.33 -20.63
N HIS A 153 -9.42 1.67 -19.66
CA HIS A 153 -8.37 0.78 -19.16
C HIS A 153 -8.19 0.96 -17.66
N ALA A 154 -8.04 -0.16 -16.96
CA ALA A 154 -7.64 -0.19 -15.56
C ALA A 154 -6.14 -0.50 -15.44
N THR A 155 -5.42 0.23 -14.60
CA THR A 155 -4.02 -0.07 -14.30
C THR A 155 -3.96 -1.12 -13.20
N ILE A 156 -3.43 -2.31 -13.51
CA ILE A 156 -3.37 -3.42 -12.57
C ILE A 156 -1.97 -4.05 -12.51
N ARG A 157 -1.69 -4.66 -11.36
CA ARG A 157 -0.58 -5.58 -11.14
C ARG A 157 -1.12 -6.97 -10.84
N ILE A 158 -0.67 -7.98 -11.57
CA ILE A 158 -0.96 -9.38 -11.26
C ILE A 158 0.30 -10.01 -10.68
N LEU A 159 0.18 -10.53 -9.47
CA LEU A 159 1.16 -11.41 -8.83
C LEU A 159 0.65 -12.83 -8.93
N TYR A 160 1.51 -13.76 -9.33
CA TYR A 160 1.09 -15.14 -9.58
C TYR A 160 2.17 -16.14 -9.19
N PRO A 161 1.78 -17.41 -8.92
CA PRO A 161 2.72 -18.45 -8.55
C PRO A 161 3.64 -18.84 -9.71
N THR A 162 4.93 -18.99 -9.45
CA THR A 162 5.92 -19.52 -10.40
C THR A 162 6.92 -20.43 -9.69
N VAL A 163 7.53 -21.36 -10.43
CA VAL A 163 8.66 -22.18 -9.96
C VAL A 163 10.01 -21.60 -10.36
N GLU A 164 10.02 -20.57 -11.21
CA GLU A 164 11.26 -19.94 -11.64
C GLU A 164 11.94 -19.21 -10.46
N GLU A 165 13.27 -19.25 -10.41
CA GLU A 165 14.02 -18.57 -9.35
C GLU A 165 13.72 -17.06 -9.35
N PRO A 166 13.49 -16.47 -8.16
CA PRO A 166 13.17 -15.06 -8.08
C PRO A 166 14.38 -14.23 -8.46
N MET A 167 14.13 -13.11 -9.13
CA MET A 167 15.10 -12.04 -9.29
C MET A 167 14.88 -10.99 -8.20
N SER A 168 15.31 -9.77 -8.46
CA SER A 168 14.98 -8.60 -7.64
C SER A 168 14.36 -7.57 -8.54
N ILE A 169 13.11 -7.21 -8.26
CA ILE A 169 12.40 -6.14 -8.96
C ILE A 169 12.26 -4.93 -8.04
N SER A 170 12.16 -3.74 -8.63
CA SER A 170 11.98 -2.52 -7.83
C SER A 170 10.62 -2.55 -7.15
N TYR A 171 10.60 -2.22 -5.86
CA TYR A 171 9.37 -2.13 -5.08
C TYR A 171 8.42 -1.07 -5.68
N LEU A 172 8.89 0.19 -5.77
CA LEU A 172 8.21 1.23 -6.54
C LEU A 172 8.51 1.09 -8.03
N ARG A 173 7.49 1.21 -8.88
CA ARG A 173 7.68 1.23 -10.34
C ARG A 173 8.63 2.36 -10.75
N PRO A 174 9.73 2.07 -11.49
CA PRO A 174 10.74 3.09 -11.80
C PRO A 174 10.17 4.36 -12.43
N ARG A 175 9.20 4.21 -13.36
CA ARG A 175 8.57 5.32 -14.10
C ARG A 175 7.81 6.31 -13.20
N THR A 176 7.18 5.83 -12.12
CA THR A 176 6.34 6.65 -11.24
C THR A 176 6.97 6.91 -9.87
N SER A 177 8.09 6.25 -9.55
CA SER A 177 8.70 6.23 -8.22
C SER A 177 9.00 7.61 -7.62
N GLU A 178 9.45 8.58 -8.42
CA GLU A 178 9.76 9.94 -7.95
C GLU A 178 8.49 10.74 -7.67
N VAL A 179 7.52 10.70 -8.59
CA VAL A 179 6.21 11.35 -8.43
C VAL A 179 5.45 10.73 -7.25
N TYR A 180 5.58 9.42 -7.07
CA TYR A 180 5.02 8.72 -5.91
C TYR A 180 5.56 9.30 -4.60
N CYS A 181 6.89 9.46 -4.48
CA CYS A 181 7.50 10.04 -3.29
C CYS A 181 7.08 11.50 -3.08
N GLU A 182 6.95 12.28 -4.16
CA GLU A 182 6.45 13.66 -4.13
C GLU A 182 5.04 13.75 -3.56
N GLU A 183 4.11 13.00 -4.14
CA GLU A 183 2.69 13.04 -3.74
C GLU A 183 2.46 12.42 -2.35
N ASN A 184 3.24 11.40 -1.98
CA ASN A 184 3.19 10.84 -0.63
C ASN A 184 3.70 11.86 0.41
N MET A 185 4.82 12.54 0.17
CA MET A 185 5.32 13.56 1.10
C MET A 185 4.41 14.79 1.20
N LYS A 186 3.78 15.22 0.10
CA LYS A 186 2.74 16.27 0.14
C LYS A 186 1.59 15.92 1.08
N HIS A 187 1.17 14.65 1.06
CA HIS A 187 0.07 14.14 1.87
C HIS A 187 0.46 13.90 3.33
N SER A 188 1.47 13.09 3.53
CA SER A 188 1.74 12.40 4.79
C SER A 188 2.68 13.18 5.70
N ALA A 189 3.50 14.09 5.13
CA ALA A 189 4.49 14.81 5.92
C ALA A 189 3.87 16.04 6.63
N PRO A 190 4.25 16.30 7.89
CA PRO A 190 3.87 17.54 8.56
C PRO A 190 4.59 18.74 7.92
N PRO A 191 3.97 19.92 7.82
CA PRO A 191 4.68 21.15 7.48
C PRO A 191 5.85 21.41 8.46
N PRO A 192 7.02 21.89 8.00
CA PRO A 192 7.34 22.33 6.64
C PRO A 192 7.92 21.21 5.74
N LEU A 193 7.81 19.93 6.11
CA LEU A 193 8.53 18.85 5.43
C LEU A 193 7.96 18.43 4.06
N ARG A 194 6.71 18.81 3.75
CA ARG A 194 5.97 18.42 2.54
C ARG A 194 6.74 18.58 1.21
N PRO A 195 7.50 19.66 0.97
CA PRO A 195 8.22 19.84 -0.31
C PRO A 195 9.47 18.96 -0.45
N TYR A 196 9.93 18.29 0.62
CA TYR A 196 11.20 17.57 0.64
C TYR A 196 11.00 16.07 0.35
N SER A 197 10.47 15.75 -0.84
CA SER A 197 10.21 14.37 -1.29
C SER A 197 11.43 13.46 -1.19
N TRP A 198 12.63 14.02 -1.40
CA TRP A 198 13.91 13.31 -1.31
C TRP A 198 14.15 12.62 0.02
N MET A 199 13.51 13.06 1.12
CA MET A 199 13.65 12.42 2.43
C MET A 199 13.25 10.94 2.42
N ILE A 200 12.28 10.56 1.57
CA ILE A 200 11.82 9.18 1.41
C ILE A 200 12.29 8.51 0.11
N HIS A 201 13.18 9.14 -0.67
CA HIS A 201 13.70 8.52 -1.90
C HIS A 201 14.49 7.22 -1.65
N GLY A 202 14.86 6.92 -0.40
CA GLY A 202 15.36 5.60 0.00
C GLY A 202 14.39 4.47 -0.37
N TRP A 203 13.08 4.74 -0.48
CA TRP A 203 12.08 3.75 -0.91
C TRP A 203 12.31 3.27 -2.35
N ARG A 204 12.99 4.07 -3.17
CA ARG A 204 13.34 3.74 -4.56
C ARG A 204 14.49 2.74 -4.65
N LEU A 205 15.20 2.49 -3.55
CA LEU A 205 16.24 1.49 -3.44
C LEU A 205 15.70 0.10 -3.06
N ILE A 206 14.46 0.03 -2.56
CA ILE A 206 13.84 -1.22 -2.11
C ILE A 206 13.65 -2.15 -3.31
N GLN A 207 14.07 -3.39 -3.14
CA GLN A 207 13.80 -4.47 -4.08
C GLN A 207 12.93 -5.54 -3.43
N VAL A 208 12.15 -6.23 -4.24
CA VAL A 208 11.28 -7.33 -3.83
C VAL A 208 11.67 -8.59 -4.60
N PRO A 209 11.78 -9.76 -3.93
CA PRO A 209 12.08 -11.02 -4.62
C PRO A 209 10.89 -11.46 -5.48
N ALA A 210 11.01 -11.26 -6.78
CA ALA A 210 10.03 -11.66 -7.78
C ALA A 210 10.67 -11.65 -9.16
N LYS A 211 9.96 -12.16 -10.16
CA LYS A 211 10.41 -12.15 -11.56
C LYS A 211 9.32 -11.61 -12.48
N HIS A 212 9.67 -10.61 -13.29
CA HIS A 212 8.77 -10.11 -14.32
C HIS A 212 8.58 -11.15 -15.41
N HIS A 213 7.33 -11.34 -15.86
CA HIS A 213 6.99 -12.22 -16.99
C HIS A 213 7.54 -13.65 -16.82
N ALA A 214 7.51 -14.17 -15.59
CA ALA A 214 7.87 -15.56 -15.34
C ALA A 214 6.78 -16.49 -15.87
N THR A 215 7.15 -17.72 -16.22
CA THR A 215 6.18 -18.77 -16.55
C THR A 215 5.29 -19.05 -15.33
N LEU A 216 3.98 -19.16 -15.52
CA LEU A 216 3.07 -19.61 -14.46
C LEU A 216 3.47 -21.00 -13.97
N ALA A 217 3.37 -21.24 -12.67
CA ALA A 217 3.38 -22.59 -12.14
C ALA A 217 2.14 -23.36 -12.62
N SER A 218 2.20 -24.69 -12.59
CA SER A 218 1.02 -25.51 -12.87
C SER A 218 -0.07 -25.27 -11.84
N PRO A 219 -1.32 -24.99 -12.26
CA PRO A 219 -2.41 -24.73 -11.34
C PRO A 219 -2.89 -26.03 -10.68
N PRO A 220 -3.57 -25.93 -9.52
CA PRO A 220 -4.41 -27.02 -9.01
C PRO A 220 -5.50 -27.42 -10.03
N ASP A 221 -6.13 -28.58 -9.84
CA ASP A 221 -7.12 -29.15 -10.77
C ASP A 221 -8.25 -28.19 -11.20
N LYS A 222 -8.63 -27.24 -10.34
CA LYS A 222 -9.71 -26.26 -10.59
C LYS A 222 -9.21 -24.89 -11.07
N GLY A 223 -7.92 -24.72 -11.31
CA GLY A 223 -7.28 -23.42 -11.51
C GLY A 223 -6.81 -22.78 -10.21
N PHE A 224 -6.03 -21.70 -10.31
CA PHE A 224 -5.61 -20.89 -9.17
C PHE A 224 -6.78 -20.06 -8.61
N PRO A 225 -7.01 -20.07 -7.28
CA PRO A 225 -7.91 -19.11 -6.65
C PRO A 225 -7.42 -17.67 -6.87
N VAL A 226 -8.35 -16.73 -7.01
CA VAL A 226 -8.04 -15.34 -7.39
C VAL A 226 -8.43 -14.36 -6.29
N ILE A 227 -7.50 -13.50 -5.88
CA ILE A 227 -7.74 -12.43 -4.91
C ILE A 227 -7.65 -11.09 -5.64
N PHE A 228 -8.72 -10.30 -5.60
CA PHE A 228 -8.73 -8.92 -6.09
C PHE A 228 -8.53 -7.96 -4.93
N TYR A 229 -7.43 -7.21 -4.95
CA TYR A 229 -6.98 -6.36 -3.87
C TYR A 229 -7.17 -4.87 -4.20
N SER A 230 -7.83 -4.15 -3.29
CA SER A 230 -7.99 -2.69 -3.35
C SER A 230 -7.16 -2.00 -2.25
N HIS A 231 -6.36 -1.00 -2.64
CA HIS A 231 -5.49 -0.25 -1.72
C HIS A 231 -6.26 0.75 -0.83
N GLY A 232 -5.67 1.23 0.26
CA GLY A 232 -6.23 2.31 1.07
C GLY A 232 -6.08 3.70 0.44
N LEU A 233 -6.58 4.75 1.10
CA LEU A 233 -6.30 6.13 0.71
C LEU A 233 -4.78 6.40 0.76
N GLY A 234 -4.21 7.01 -0.28
CA GLY A 234 -2.76 7.20 -0.38
C GLY A 234 -1.96 5.93 -0.66
N GLY A 235 -2.63 4.78 -0.81
CA GLY A 235 -2.02 3.52 -1.23
C GLY A 235 -1.84 3.41 -2.75
N SER A 236 -1.22 2.32 -3.16
CA SER A 236 -1.04 1.90 -4.56
C SER A 236 -0.84 0.38 -4.62
N ALA A 237 -0.71 -0.17 -5.82
CA ALA A 237 -0.46 -1.60 -6.03
C ALA A 237 0.83 -2.11 -5.37
N GLU A 238 1.80 -1.23 -5.11
CA GLU A 238 3.06 -1.55 -4.45
C GLU A 238 2.96 -1.56 -2.92
N MET A 239 2.05 -0.77 -2.32
CA MET A 239 2.03 -0.49 -0.87
C MET A 239 1.60 -1.62 0.06
N TYR A 240 1.39 -2.80 -0.50
CA TYR A 240 0.89 -3.99 0.17
C TYR A 240 1.66 -5.24 -0.26
N ALA A 241 2.88 -5.06 -0.79
CA ALA A 241 3.70 -6.12 -1.35
C ALA A 241 3.93 -7.24 -0.34
N TYR A 242 4.08 -6.95 0.96
CA TYR A 242 4.25 -8.01 1.95
C TYR A 242 3.11 -9.03 1.93
N GLN A 243 1.86 -8.56 1.98
CA GLN A 243 0.69 -9.44 1.98
C GLN A 243 0.44 -10.05 0.60
N THR A 244 0.52 -9.26 -0.46
CA THR A 244 0.17 -9.72 -1.82
C THR A 244 1.18 -10.72 -2.37
N HIS A 245 2.49 -10.54 -2.12
CA HIS A 245 3.50 -11.54 -2.50
C HIS A 245 3.39 -12.80 -1.63
N ALA A 246 3.09 -12.67 -0.34
CA ALA A 246 2.92 -13.84 0.53
C ALA A 246 1.74 -14.70 0.08
N LEU A 247 0.61 -14.08 -0.30
CA LEU A 247 -0.54 -14.79 -0.87
C LEU A 247 -0.21 -15.41 -2.23
N ALA A 248 0.52 -14.72 -3.10
CA ALA A 248 0.97 -15.30 -4.36
C ALA A 248 1.90 -16.51 -4.16
N ALA A 249 2.82 -16.43 -3.18
CA ALA A 249 3.68 -17.55 -2.79
C ALA A 249 2.89 -18.75 -2.24
N GLN A 250 1.67 -18.53 -1.72
CA GLN A 250 0.74 -19.58 -1.26
C GLN A 250 -0.11 -20.20 -2.36
N GLY A 251 0.07 -19.80 -3.62
CA GLY A 251 -0.68 -20.38 -4.74
C GLY A 251 -1.92 -19.58 -5.15
N TYR A 252 -2.06 -18.33 -4.74
CA TYR A 252 -3.13 -17.44 -5.22
C TYR A 252 -2.64 -16.61 -6.42
N VAL A 253 -3.53 -16.33 -7.37
CA VAL A 253 -3.33 -15.20 -8.30
C VAL A 253 -3.88 -13.95 -7.63
N VAL A 254 -3.01 -12.98 -7.36
CA VAL A 254 -3.38 -11.73 -6.67
C VAL A 254 -3.37 -10.59 -7.66
N VAL A 255 -4.53 -9.98 -7.88
CA VAL A 255 -4.72 -8.84 -8.78
C VAL A 255 -4.88 -7.58 -7.95
N VAL A 256 -3.94 -6.66 -8.04
CA VAL A 256 -3.96 -5.39 -7.30
C VAL A 256 -4.24 -4.25 -8.28
N LEU A 257 -5.23 -3.42 -7.95
CA LEU A 257 -5.64 -2.30 -8.78
C LEU A 257 -4.96 -1.01 -8.31
N ASP A 258 -4.60 -0.13 -9.24
CA ASP A 258 -4.35 1.29 -8.97
C ASP A 258 -5.60 2.09 -9.36
N HIS A 259 -6.34 2.59 -8.37
CA HIS A 259 -7.61 3.30 -8.59
C HIS A 259 -7.37 4.71 -9.15
N THR A 260 -8.13 5.08 -10.19
CA THR A 260 -8.01 6.38 -10.89
C THR A 260 -8.89 7.49 -10.28
N ASP A 261 -9.56 7.19 -9.16
CA ASP A 261 -10.44 8.07 -8.39
C ASP A 261 -9.74 9.25 -7.71
N GLY A 262 -8.42 9.38 -7.87
CA GLY A 262 -7.60 10.38 -7.18
C GLY A 262 -7.30 10.04 -5.73
N SER A 263 -7.49 8.79 -5.29
CA SER A 263 -7.07 8.33 -3.95
C SER A 263 -5.62 7.91 -3.88
N ALA A 264 -5.05 7.38 -4.97
CA ALA A 264 -3.65 6.97 -5.06
C ALA A 264 -2.73 8.20 -5.19
N PRO A 265 -1.47 8.14 -4.71
CA PRO A 265 -0.50 9.22 -4.92
C PRO A 265 -0.28 9.51 -6.41
N VAL A 266 -0.13 8.44 -7.20
CA VAL A 266 0.02 8.53 -8.65
C VAL A 266 -0.44 7.25 -9.33
N VAL A 267 -1.13 7.36 -10.47
CA VAL A 267 -1.47 6.26 -11.37
C VAL A 267 -0.97 6.58 -12.77
N SER A 268 -0.21 5.66 -13.37
CA SER A 268 0.13 5.72 -14.78
C SER A 268 -1.03 5.19 -15.60
N ARG A 269 -1.46 5.89 -16.65
CA ARG A 269 -2.49 5.45 -17.60
C ARG A 269 -1.86 4.87 -18.86
N LYS A 270 -2.66 4.16 -19.66
CA LYS A 270 -2.22 3.53 -20.93
C LYS A 270 -1.68 4.54 -21.94
N ASP A 271 -2.28 5.73 -22.01
CA ASP A 271 -1.84 6.84 -22.86
C ASP A 271 -0.52 7.50 -22.38
N GLY A 272 0.02 7.04 -21.25
CA GLY A 272 1.25 7.53 -20.65
C GLY A 272 1.09 8.75 -19.75
N THR A 273 -0.14 9.26 -19.58
CA THR A 273 -0.44 10.34 -18.63
C THR A 273 -0.36 9.83 -17.19
N LEU A 274 -0.05 10.74 -16.27
CA LEU A 274 0.00 10.46 -14.83
C LEU A 274 -1.18 11.16 -14.15
N LEU A 275 -2.08 10.39 -13.55
CA LEU A 275 -3.08 10.91 -12.64
C LEU A 275 -2.47 11.03 -11.25
N ARG A 276 -2.61 12.20 -10.62
CA ARG A 276 -2.14 12.45 -9.25
C ARG A 276 -3.31 12.45 -8.28
N ARG A 277 -3.00 12.34 -7.00
CA ARG A 277 -3.99 12.43 -5.92
C ARG A 277 -4.81 13.71 -6.02
N ASN A 278 -6.10 13.61 -5.74
CA ASN A 278 -6.98 14.77 -5.64
C ASN A 278 -6.89 15.40 -4.24
N GLU A 279 -6.26 16.57 -4.16
CA GLU A 279 -6.07 17.31 -2.90
C GLU A 279 -7.33 18.04 -2.43
N THR A 280 -8.24 18.41 -3.33
CA THR A 280 -9.41 19.27 -2.99
C THR A 280 -10.36 18.57 -2.03
N ILE A 281 -10.47 17.24 -2.12
CA ILE A 281 -11.26 16.42 -1.19
C ILE A 281 -10.66 16.49 0.21
N LEU A 282 -9.33 16.51 0.33
CA LEU A 282 -8.68 16.62 1.64
C LEU A 282 -8.89 18.02 2.25
N GLU A 283 -8.95 19.07 1.43
CA GLU A 283 -9.28 20.42 1.88
C GLU A 283 -10.69 20.50 2.48
N GLN A 284 -11.66 19.72 1.98
CA GLN A 284 -13.00 19.64 2.59
C GLN A 284 -12.93 19.23 4.06
N TRP A 285 -12.12 18.23 4.38
CA TRP A 285 -11.91 17.78 5.76
C TRP A 285 -11.29 18.88 6.63
N PHE A 286 -10.20 19.50 6.18
CA PHE A 286 -9.50 20.53 6.95
C PHE A 286 -10.31 21.82 7.13
N ASN A 287 -11.20 22.12 6.20
CA ASN A 287 -12.09 23.29 6.27
C ASN A 287 -13.40 23.01 7.02
N GLY A 288 -13.60 21.80 7.54
CA GLY A 288 -14.78 21.44 8.35
C GLY A 288 -16.01 21.02 7.56
N PHE A 289 -15.90 20.81 6.25
CA PHE A 289 -16.96 20.32 5.35
C PHE A 289 -17.11 18.79 5.46
N GLN A 290 -17.52 18.32 6.63
CA GLN A 290 -17.53 16.88 6.95
C GLN A 290 -18.55 16.09 6.12
N ASP A 291 -19.71 16.67 5.81
CA ASP A 291 -20.74 16.00 5.01
C ASP A 291 -20.34 15.90 3.54
N GLU A 292 -19.78 16.96 2.97
CA GLU A 292 -19.25 16.99 1.61
C GLU A 292 -18.06 16.04 1.46
N TYR A 293 -17.16 16.00 2.45
CA TYR A 293 -16.07 15.04 2.52
C TYR A 293 -16.59 13.61 2.48
N ARG A 294 -17.59 13.30 3.31
CA ARG A 294 -18.19 11.97 3.38
C ARG A 294 -18.89 11.59 2.08
N LEU A 295 -19.70 12.47 1.49
CA LEU A 295 -20.34 12.24 0.19
C LEU A 295 -19.30 12.01 -0.92
N SER A 296 -18.24 12.82 -0.96
CA SER A 296 -17.12 12.62 -1.91
C SER A 296 -16.48 11.24 -1.73
N ARG A 297 -16.27 10.80 -0.48
CA ARG A 297 -15.72 9.47 -0.18
C ARG A 297 -16.67 8.34 -0.56
N GLN A 298 -17.98 8.50 -0.38
CA GLN A 298 -18.98 7.53 -0.81
C GLN A 298 -19.02 7.39 -2.33
N THR A 299 -18.96 8.50 -3.06
CA THR A 299 -18.85 8.50 -4.53
C THR A 299 -17.59 7.79 -5.00
N MET A 300 -16.46 8.06 -4.36
CA MET A 300 -15.22 7.34 -4.63
C MET A 300 -15.35 5.84 -4.32
N THR A 301 -15.95 5.43 -3.19
CA THR A 301 -16.20 3.99 -2.91
C THR A 301 -17.01 3.33 -4.03
N ALA A 302 -18.09 3.99 -4.49
CA ALA A 302 -18.94 3.49 -5.56
C ALA A 302 -18.16 3.33 -6.88
N TYR A 303 -17.37 4.34 -7.24
CA TYR A 303 -16.50 4.29 -8.41
C TYR A 303 -15.48 3.15 -8.32
N ARG A 304 -14.75 3.06 -7.21
CA ARG A 304 -13.71 2.05 -6.98
C ARG A 304 -14.28 0.63 -7.02
N ALA A 305 -15.50 0.42 -6.53
CA ALA A 305 -16.15 -0.89 -6.62
C ALA A 305 -16.49 -1.25 -8.07
N GLN A 306 -16.98 -0.31 -8.87
CA GLN A 306 -17.22 -0.57 -10.29
C GLN A 306 -15.92 -0.82 -11.06
N GLU A 307 -14.83 -0.10 -10.75
CA GLU A 307 -13.50 -0.43 -11.28
C GLU A 307 -13.08 -1.84 -10.91
N LEU A 308 -13.20 -2.22 -9.63
CA LEU A 308 -12.88 -3.57 -9.15
C LEU A 308 -13.68 -4.63 -9.89
N LEU A 309 -14.99 -4.45 -10.03
CA LEU A 309 -15.87 -5.39 -10.73
C LEU A 309 -15.56 -5.48 -12.22
N ALA A 310 -15.23 -4.37 -12.89
CA ALA A 310 -14.81 -4.38 -14.28
C ALA A 310 -13.48 -5.14 -14.46
N VAL A 311 -12.54 -4.99 -13.52
CA VAL A 311 -11.29 -5.76 -13.50
C VAL A 311 -11.55 -7.24 -13.22
N VAL A 312 -12.47 -7.59 -12.32
CA VAL A 312 -12.88 -8.98 -12.09
C VAL A 312 -13.32 -9.63 -13.39
N GLU A 313 -14.22 -8.99 -14.13
CA GLU A 313 -14.68 -9.54 -15.42
C GLU A 313 -13.55 -9.62 -16.45
N GLY A 314 -12.73 -8.57 -16.56
CA GLY A 314 -11.63 -8.54 -17.53
C GLY A 314 -10.55 -9.60 -17.24
N VAL A 315 -10.21 -9.84 -15.97
CA VAL A 315 -9.27 -10.89 -15.58
C VAL A 315 -9.87 -12.28 -15.78
N LEU A 316 -11.14 -12.49 -15.46
CA LEU A 316 -11.78 -13.79 -15.70
C LEU A 316 -11.89 -14.14 -17.19
N ARG A 317 -11.99 -13.13 -18.07
CA ARG A 317 -11.90 -13.36 -19.53
C ARG A 317 -10.54 -13.90 -19.97
N LEU A 318 -9.48 -13.67 -19.19
CA LEU A 318 -8.15 -14.23 -19.49
C LEU A 318 -8.12 -15.77 -19.48
N ASN A 319 -9.15 -16.44 -18.92
CA ASN A 319 -9.30 -17.89 -19.07
C ASN A 319 -9.61 -18.34 -20.50
N TYR A 320 -10.15 -17.44 -21.34
CA TYR A 320 -10.66 -17.76 -22.67
C TYR A 320 -9.88 -17.06 -23.78
N GLU A 321 -9.41 -15.84 -23.52
CA GLU A 321 -8.64 -15.01 -24.44
C GLU A 321 -7.38 -14.49 -23.75
N THR A 322 -6.40 -14.03 -24.52
CA THR A 322 -5.19 -13.41 -23.97
C THR A 322 -5.01 -12.02 -24.57
N LEU A 323 -4.28 -11.17 -23.87
CA LEU A 323 -3.98 -9.81 -24.33
C LEU A 323 -2.67 -9.81 -25.13
N PRO A 324 -2.52 -8.94 -26.14
CA PRO A 324 -1.27 -8.82 -26.88
C PRO A 324 -0.05 -8.60 -25.98
N GLU A 325 -0.18 -7.76 -24.94
CA GLU A 325 0.91 -7.49 -23.99
C GLU A 325 1.32 -8.74 -23.19
N LEU A 326 0.38 -9.67 -22.95
CA LEU A 326 0.65 -10.93 -22.28
C LEU A 326 1.31 -11.94 -23.24
N GLU A 327 0.80 -12.06 -24.46
CA GLU A 327 1.40 -12.89 -25.52
C GLU A 327 2.85 -12.50 -25.81
N GLU A 328 3.13 -11.20 -25.97
CA GLU A 328 4.48 -10.67 -26.19
C GLU A 328 5.44 -11.03 -25.04
N SER A 329 4.91 -11.14 -23.83
CA SER A 329 5.67 -11.53 -22.65
C SER A 329 5.78 -13.05 -22.44
N GLY A 330 5.13 -13.86 -23.29
CA GLY A 330 5.07 -15.31 -23.14
C GLY A 330 4.19 -15.79 -21.98
N LEU A 331 3.31 -14.93 -21.45
CA LEU A 331 2.45 -15.21 -20.31
C LEU A 331 1.04 -15.58 -20.78
N ASP A 332 0.49 -16.68 -20.27
CA ASP A 332 -0.83 -17.18 -20.66
C ASP A 332 -1.65 -17.64 -19.45
N PHE A 333 -2.83 -17.05 -19.27
CA PHE A 333 -3.76 -17.36 -18.19
C PHE A 333 -4.93 -18.25 -18.64
N ARG A 334 -4.95 -18.72 -19.89
CA ARG A 334 -6.03 -19.57 -20.39
C ARG A 334 -6.17 -20.86 -19.58
N ASN A 335 -7.37 -21.11 -19.08
CA ASN A 335 -7.70 -22.21 -18.17
C ASN A 335 -6.86 -22.26 -16.89
N GLN A 336 -6.24 -21.15 -16.47
CA GLN A 336 -5.38 -21.10 -15.28
C GLN A 336 -6.12 -20.59 -14.03
N LEU A 337 -7.24 -19.87 -14.19
CA LEU A 337 -7.92 -19.20 -13.08
C LEU A 337 -9.19 -19.95 -12.64
N ASN A 338 -9.37 -20.11 -11.33
CA ASN A 338 -10.58 -20.69 -10.76
C ASN A 338 -11.66 -19.61 -10.59
N SER A 339 -12.61 -19.53 -11.52
CA SER A 339 -13.70 -18.55 -11.48
C SER A 339 -14.73 -18.78 -10.36
N ALA A 340 -14.70 -19.93 -9.69
CA ALA A 340 -15.56 -20.25 -8.54
C ALA A 340 -14.92 -19.94 -7.18
N ASP A 341 -13.62 -19.62 -7.15
CA ASP A 341 -12.86 -19.33 -5.93
C ASP A 341 -12.24 -17.93 -6.02
N ILE A 342 -13.12 -16.94 -5.93
CA ILE A 342 -12.80 -15.51 -6.02
C ILE A 342 -12.96 -14.89 -4.65
N HIS A 343 -11.98 -14.08 -4.26
CA HIS A 343 -11.99 -13.30 -3.02
C HIS A 343 -11.75 -11.82 -3.32
N TYR A 344 -12.43 -10.95 -2.57
CA TYR A 344 -12.10 -9.53 -2.57
C TYR A 344 -11.35 -9.20 -1.28
N MET A 345 -10.33 -8.35 -1.38
CA MET A 345 -9.50 -7.99 -0.24
C MET A 345 -9.17 -6.51 -0.28
N GLY A 346 -9.03 -5.87 0.87
CA GLY A 346 -8.56 -4.50 0.90
C GLY A 346 -8.36 -3.94 2.29
N HIS A 347 -7.55 -2.89 2.36
CA HIS A 347 -7.21 -2.16 3.58
C HIS A 347 -7.87 -0.78 3.59
N SER A 348 -8.43 -0.34 4.73
CA SER A 348 -8.94 1.02 4.91
C SER A 348 -10.05 1.32 3.89
N PHE A 349 -9.85 2.32 3.04
CA PHE A 349 -10.69 2.61 1.88
C PHE A 349 -10.93 1.38 0.97
N GLY A 350 -9.88 0.59 0.75
CA GLY A 350 -9.96 -0.63 -0.05
C GLY A 350 -10.81 -1.72 0.61
N GLY A 351 -10.88 -1.76 1.94
CA GLY A 351 -11.79 -2.64 2.67
C GLY A 351 -13.26 -2.25 2.43
N ALA A 352 -13.56 -0.94 2.46
CA ALA A 352 -14.88 -0.44 2.09
C ALA A 352 -15.22 -0.72 0.61
N THR A 353 -14.25 -0.57 -0.30
CA THR A 353 -14.41 -0.93 -1.72
C THR A 353 -14.74 -2.41 -1.90
N ALA A 354 -14.00 -3.31 -1.24
CA ALA A 354 -14.22 -4.75 -1.35
C ALA A 354 -15.61 -5.16 -0.84
N LEU A 355 -16.03 -4.59 0.30
CA LEU A 355 -17.38 -4.80 0.85
C LEU A 355 -18.47 -4.26 -0.07
N HIS A 356 -18.29 -3.06 -0.64
CA HIS A 356 -19.25 -2.48 -1.57
C HIS A 356 -19.36 -3.31 -2.86
N ALA A 357 -18.24 -3.73 -3.46
CA ALA A 357 -18.23 -4.57 -4.65
C ALA A 357 -18.93 -5.92 -4.42
N ALA A 358 -18.69 -6.54 -3.27
CA ALA A 358 -19.31 -7.82 -2.90
C ALA A 358 -20.84 -7.78 -2.85
N LYS A 359 -21.44 -6.61 -2.56
CA LYS A 359 -22.90 -6.45 -2.57
C LYS A 359 -23.48 -6.66 -3.97
N TYR A 360 -22.78 -6.23 -5.02
CA TYR A 360 -23.28 -6.31 -6.41
C TYR A 360 -22.82 -7.57 -7.13
N ARG A 361 -21.63 -8.07 -6.82
CA ARG A 361 -21.12 -9.34 -7.32
C ARG A 361 -20.51 -10.12 -6.14
N PRO A 362 -21.29 -11.00 -5.50
CA PRO A 362 -20.80 -11.75 -4.35
C PRO A 362 -19.57 -12.62 -4.70
N PRO A 363 -18.41 -12.39 -4.06
CA PRO A 363 -17.29 -13.32 -4.10
C PRO A 363 -17.56 -14.47 -3.12
N ARG A 364 -16.66 -15.46 -3.10
CA ARG A 364 -16.65 -16.49 -2.05
C ARG A 364 -16.41 -15.85 -0.68
N SER A 365 -15.48 -14.89 -0.60
CA SER A 365 -15.24 -14.14 0.64
C SER A 365 -14.73 -12.72 0.41
N VAL A 366 -14.92 -11.87 1.41
CA VAL A 366 -14.26 -10.57 1.56
C VAL A 366 -13.30 -10.59 2.75
N LEU A 367 -12.07 -10.14 2.53
CA LEU A 367 -11.04 -9.95 3.54
C LEU A 367 -10.82 -8.45 3.72
N ALA A 368 -11.52 -7.85 4.68
CA ALA A 368 -11.49 -6.41 4.91
C ALA A 368 -10.66 -6.08 6.15
N HIS A 369 -9.57 -5.34 5.93
CA HIS A 369 -8.64 -4.91 6.98
C HIS A 369 -8.91 -3.45 7.33
N ASP A 370 -9.23 -3.16 8.60
CA ASP A 370 -9.64 -1.84 9.08
C ASP A 370 -10.59 -1.11 8.09
N PRO A 371 -11.70 -1.73 7.64
CA PRO A 371 -12.53 -1.13 6.60
C PRO A 371 -13.05 0.24 7.04
N ALA A 372 -12.87 1.25 6.18
CA ALA A 372 -13.43 2.58 6.35
C ALA A 372 -14.94 2.59 6.07
N SER A 373 -15.72 1.84 6.86
CA SER A 373 -17.14 1.57 6.62
C SER A 373 -18.03 2.82 6.66
N ASP A 374 -17.53 3.92 7.25
CA ASP A 374 -18.18 5.24 7.19
C ASP A 374 -18.28 5.79 5.75
N TRP A 375 -17.38 5.33 4.86
CA TRP A 375 -17.33 5.74 3.45
C TRP A 375 -18.11 4.79 2.54
N LEU A 376 -18.77 3.77 3.08
CA LEU A 376 -19.69 2.94 2.30
C LEU A 376 -20.90 3.77 1.85
N PRO A 377 -21.33 3.63 0.59
CA PRO A 377 -22.65 4.08 0.16
C PRO A 377 -23.75 3.50 1.04
N THR A 378 -24.85 4.24 1.21
CA THR A 378 -25.89 3.98 2.21
C THR A 378 -26.43 2.56 2.15
N GLU A 379 -26.74 2.07 0.96
CA GLU A 379 -27.28 0.73 0.71
C GLU A 379 -26.32 -0.41 1.08
N SER A 380 -25.01 -0.16 1.02
CA SER A 380 -23.99 -1.14 1.42
C SER A 380 -23.70 -1.06 2.91
N ARG A 381 -23.75 0.14 3.47
CA ARG A 381 -23.69 0.34 4.92
C ARG A 381 -24.88 -0.32 5.61
N LEU A 382 -26.10 -0.13 5.11
CA LEU A 382 -27.31 -0.80 5.62
C LEU A 382 -27.24 -2.32 5.45
N SER A 383 -26.56 -2.81 4.42
CA SER A 383 -26.34 -4.25 4.23
C SER A 383 -25.34 -4.83 5.22
N LEU A 384 -24.25 -4.11 5.51
CA LEU A 384 -23.21 -4.53 6.46
C LEU A 384 -23.66 -4.40 7.93
N PHE A 385 -24.52 -3.43 8.21
CA PHE A 385 -25.12 -3.20 9.53
C PHE A 385 -26.62 -3.50 9.47
N ASP A 386 -26.95 -4.72 9.01
CA ASP A 386 -28.32 -5.16 8.78
C ASP A 386 -29.18 -5.03 10.05
N VAL A 387 -30.22 -4.21 9.98
CA VAL A 387 -31.09 -3.90 11.14
C VAL A 387 -31.72 -5.17 11.71
N GLY A 388 -32.12 -6.11 10.86
CA GLY A 388 -32.69 -7.40 11.27
C GLY A 388 -31.74 -8.21 12.15
N ARG A 389 -30.47 -8.32 11.74
CA ARG A 389 -29.41 -9.00 12.49
C ARG A 389 -28.96 -8.23 13.74
N MET A 390 -29.25 -6.93 13.78
CA MET A 390 -28.91 -6.03 14.88
C MET A 390 -30.02 -5.88 15.94
N LYS A 391 -31.25 -6.39 15.71
CA LYS A 391 -32.39 -6.26 16.63
C LYS A 391 -32.09 -6.69 18.07
N GLU A 392 -31.28 -7.73 18.24
CA GLU A 392 -30.93 -8.30 19.56
C GLU A 392 -29.63 -7.73 20.13
N SER A 393 -28.98 -6.82 19.43
CA SER A 393 -27.70 -6.25 19.87
C SER A 393 -27.90 -5.26 21.02
N THR A 394 -26.97 -5.28 21.97
CA THR A 394 -26.96 -4.40 23.14
C THR A 394 -25.99 -3.23 23.00
N VAL A 395 -25.23 -3.18 21.90
CA VAL A 395 -24.31 -2.09 21.56
C VAL A 395 -25.12 -0.86 21.14
N ASN A 396 -24.71 0.36 21.51
CA ASN A 396 -25.47 1.56 21.19
C ASN A 396 -25.58 1.79 19.67
N HIS A 397 -26.82 1.77 19.16
CA HIS A 397 -27.23 1.65 17.76
C HIS A 397 -27.13 2.93 16.91
N THR A 398 -26.50 3.99 17.40
CA THR A 398 -26.51 5.28 16.67
C THR A 398 -25.47 5.37 15.54
N TYR A 399 -24.63 4.35 15.36
CA TYR A 399 -23.57 4.38 14.35
C TYR A 399 -24.12 4.31 12.91
N TRP A 400 -25.13 3.47 12.63
CA TRP A 400 -25.79 3.45 11.31
C TRP A 400 -26.66 4.68 11.05
N THR A 401 -27.07 5.43 12.08
CA THR A 401 -27.84 6.67 11.96
C THR A 401 -27.00 7.95 11.97
N ARG A 402 -25.70 7.89 12.29
CA ARG A 402 -24.80 9.05 12.24
C ARG A 402 -24.52 9.46 10.79
N GLY A 403 -24.96 10.68 10.44
CA GLY A 403 -24.62 11.35 9.18
C GLY A 403 -25.80 11.83 8.32
N GLY A 404 -26.69 12.66 8.88
CA GLY A 404 -27.45 13.71 8.18
C GLY A 404 -28.36 13.33 6.99
N THR A 405 -29.63 13.73 7.08
CA THR A 405 -30.74 13.70 6.08
C THR A 405 -31.22 12.36 5.51
N VAL A 406 -30.36 11.37 5.22
CA VAL A 406 -30.84 10.04 4.74
C VAL A 406 -31.24 9.09 5.88
N ALA A 407 -30.78 9.37 7.11
CA ALA A 407 -31.22 8.63 8.30
C ALA A 407 -32.71 8.81 8.60
N VAL A 408 -33.31 9.92 8.15
CA VAL A 408 -34.77 10.14 8.22
C VAL A 408 -35.48 9.32 7.13
N SER A 409 -34.88 9.21 5.94
CA SER A 409 -35.43 8.38 4.87
C SER A 409 -35.33 6.87 5.16
N ALA A 410 -34.38 6.39 5.96
CA ALA A 410 -34.31 4.95 6.27
C ALA A 410 -35.46 4.50 7.20
N MET A 411 -35.87 5.35 8.16
CA MET A 411 -37.09 5.12 8.94
C MET A 411 -38.36 5.40 8.12
N GLU A 412 -38.37 6.37 7.20
CA GLU A 412 -39.51 6.63 6.31
C GLU A 412 -39.63 5.65 5.12
N MET A 413 -38.55 4.93 4.76
CA MET A 413 -38.55 3.90 3.71
C MET A 413 -39.02 2.55 4.23
N GLU A 414 -38.86 2.24 5.52
CA GLU A 414 -39.55 1.09 6.13
C GLU A 414 -41.07 1.24 6.05
N ASP A 415 -41.61 2.46 6.14
CA ASP A 415 -43.06 2.72 6.02
C ASP A 415 -43.59 2.71 4.57
N ASN A 416 -42.73 2.84 3.55
CA ASN A 416 -43.15 2.91 2.14
C ASN A 416 -42.84 1.64 1.30
N HIS A 417 -42.11 0.66 1.83
CA HIS A 417 -41.72 -0.56 1.10
C HIS A 417 -42.66 -1.76 1.27
N GLU A 418 -43.91 -1.58 1.72
CA GLU A 418 -44.90 -2.67 1.67
C GLU A 418 -45.26 -3.11 0.23
N ASN A 419 -44.88 -2.36 -0.82
CA ASN A 419 -45.32 -2.63 -2.20
C ASN A 419 -44.26 -3.03 -3.24
N GLU A 420 -42.99 -3.23 -2.89
CA GLU A 420 -42.00 -3.81 -3.82
C GLU A 420 -41.06 -4.80 -3.11
N LYS A 421 -41.46 -6.07 -3.06
CA LYS A 421 -40.63 -7.19 -2.57
C LYS A 421 -39.54 -7.56 -3.58
N SER A 422 -38.56 -6.68 -3.76
CA SER A 422 -37.22 -7.08 -4.17
C SER A 422 -36.45 -7.42 -2.89
N VAL A 423 -36.29 -8.72 -2.58
CA VAL A 423 -35.45 -9.16 -1.47
C VAL A 423 -34.01 -8.82 -1.86
N THR A 424 -33.52 -7.65 -1.45
CA THR A 424 -32.12 -7.29 -1.63
C THR A 424 -31.31 -8.11 -0.63
N LEU A 425 -30.66 -9.17 -1.14
CA LEU A 425 -29.81 -10.05 -0.34
C LEU A 425 -28.73 -9.23 0.37
N SER A 426 -28.56 -9.49 1.66
CA SER A 426 -27.51 -8.85 2.46
C SER A 426 -26.15 -9.47 2.13
N LEU A 427 -25.06 -8.71 2.29
CA LEU A 427 -23.68 -9.22 2.32
C LEU A 427 -23.54 -10.45 3.22
N HIS A 428 -24.29 -10.48 4.31
CA HIS A 428 -24.28 -11.58 5.25
C HIS A 428 -25.06 -12.82 4.78
N ASP A 429 -25.71 -12.80 3.63
CA ASP A 429 -26.41 -13.97 3.09
C ASP A 429 -25.59 -14.66 2.01
N THR A 430 -24.63 -13.95 1.39
CA THR A 430 -24.00 -14.38 0.14
C THR A 430 -22.49 -14.57 0.24
N THR A 431 -21.82 -13.99 1.23
CA THR A 431 -20.35 -13.89 1.23
C THR A 431 -19.74 -14.06 2.61
N GLU A 432 -18.71 -14.90 2.71
CA GLU A 432 -17.94 -15.05 3.95
C GLU A 432 -17.08 -13.81 4.22
N LEU A 433 -17.02 -13.35 5.47
CA LEU A 433 -16.32 -12.12 5.84
C LEU A 433 -15.18 -12.42 6.81
N LEU A 434 -13.96 -12.03 6.46
CA LEU A 434 -12.88 -11.83 7.42
C LEU A 434 -12.73 -10.34 7.67
N LEU A 435 -13.03 -9.91 8.89
CA LEU A 435 -12.85 -8.53 9.33
C LEU A 435 -11.69 -8.48 10.33
N LEU A 436 -10.55 -7.93 9.92
CA LEU A 436 -9.39 -7.75 10.80
C LEU A 436 -9.22 -6.28 11.14
N PHE A 437 -9.16 -5.97 12.43
CA PHE A 437 -8.94 -4.61 12.90
C PHE A 437 -7.60 -4.45 13.61
N SER A 438 -6.99 -3.28 13.49
CA SER A 438 -5.94 -2.84 14.41
C SER A 438 -6.54 -2.54 15.79
N GLU A 439 -5.76 -2.71 16.85
CA GLU A 439 -6.18 -2.30 18.19
C GLU A 439 -6.49 -0.79 18.26
N GLU A 440 -5.76 0.04 17.50
CA GLU A 440 -6.05 1.47 17.36
C GLU A 440 -7.47 1.73 16.83
N TRP A 441 -7.83 1.10 15.71
CA TRP A 441 -9.13 1.32 15.07
C TRP A 441 -10.28 0.80 15.94
N TYR A 442 -10.07 -0.38 16.53
CA TYR A 442 -11.05 -1.04 17.39
C TYR A 442 -11.28 -0.26 18.70
N SER A 443 -10.21 0.19 19.37
CA SER A 443 -10.32 0.94 20.63
C SER A 443 -11.04 2.29 20.47
N LYS A 444 -10.91 2.93 19.31
CA LYS A 444 -11.63 4.16 18.95
C LYS A 444 -13.05 3.90 18.46
N LYS A 445 -13.46 2.63 18.33
CA LYS A 445 -14.75 2.20 17.76
C LYS A 445 -14.98 2.78 16.37
N TRP A 446 -13.90 3.00 15.62
CA TRP A 446 -13.99 3.54 14.29
C TRP A 446 -14.66 2.54 13.37
N SER A 447 -15.41 3.09 12.42
CA SER A 447 -16.11 2.34 11.38
C SER A 447 -17.06 1.24 11.86
N GLY A 448 -17.64 1.39 13.06
CA GLY A 448 -18.60 0.45 13.63
C GLY A 448 -17.97 -0.88 14.07
N SER A 449 -16.68 -0.89 14.40
CA SER A 449 -15.94 -2.11 14.74
C SER A 449 -16.49 -2.84 15.98
N ASP A 450 -17.02 -2.12 16.98
CA ASP A 450 -17.68 -2.74 18.14
C ASP A 450 -19.00 -3.41 17.78
N VAL A 451 -19.73 -2.85 16.82
CA VAL A 451 -20.95 -3.43 16.25
C VAL A 451 -20.64 -4.72 15.50
N LEU A 452 -19.64 -4.68 14.61
CA LEU A 452 -19.24 -5.85 13.82
C LEU A 452 -18.71 -6.98 14.72
N LYS A 453 -18.04 -6.62 15.81
CA LYS A 453 -17.66 -7.59 16.83
C LYS A 453 -18.88 -8.22 17.51
N ASP A 454 -19.87 -7.43 17.92
CA ASP A 454 -21.10 -7.95 18.51
C ASP A 454 -21.84 -8.89 17.54
N MET A 455 -21.90 -8.56 16.25
CA MET A 455 -22.44 -9.45 15.22
C MET A 455 -21.70 -10.78 15.15
N HIS A 456 -20.36 -10.75 15.21
CA HIS A 456 -19.55 -11.97 15.23
C HIS A 456 -19.79 -12.80 16.50
N ASP A 457 -19.77 -12.18 17.67
CA ASP A 457 -19.95 -12.87 18.95
C ASP A 457 -21.34 -13.53 19.05
N ARG A 458 -22.36 -12.90 18.46
CA ARG A 458 -23.72 -13.45 18.33
C ARG A 458 -23.90 -14.41 17.15
N LYS A 459 -22.85 -14.69 16.37
CA LYS A 459 -22.87 -15.57 15.19
C LYS A 459 -23.86 -15.14 14.08
N VAL A 460 -24.02 -13.83 13.91
CA VAL A 460 -24.84 -13.22 12.84
C VAL A 460 -23.99 -12.43 11.85
N LEU A 461 -22.66 -12.46 11.98
CA LEU A 461 -21.73 -11.96 10.96
C LEU A 461 -21.58 -12.99 9.84
N GLY A 462 -21.95 -12.61 8.62
CA GLY A 462 -21.82 -13.47 7.44
C GLY A 462 -22.92 -14.53 7.33
N PRO A 463 -22.79 -15.48 6.39
CA PRO A 463 -23.78 -16.53 6.14
C PRO A 463 -24.07 -17.35 7.38
N VAL A 464 -25.34 -17.75 7.55
CA VAL A 464 -25.75 -18.59 8.68
C VAL A 464 -25.01 -19.93 8.62
N GLY A 465 -24.29 -20.27 9.68
CA GLY A 465 -23.44 -21.47 9.72
C GLY A 465 -22.16 -21.36 8.89
N GLY A 466 -21.86 -20.16 8.39
CA GLY A 466 -20.62 -19.85 7.66
C GLY A 466 -19.38 -19.79 8.54
N LYS A 467 -18.26 -19.42 7.92
CA LYS A 467 -16.92 -19.36 8.52
C LYS A 467 -16.42 -17.93 8.75
N SER A 468 -17.30 -16.95 8.63
CA SER A 468 -17.01 -15.53 8.82
C SER A 468 -16.40 -15.27 10.20
N HIS A 469 -15.40 -14.38 10.24
CA HIS A 469 -14.55 -14.15 11.40
C HIS A 469 -14.27 -12.66 11.62
N PHE A 470 -14.12 -12.29 12.89
CA PHE A 470 -13.68 -10.98 13.34
C PHE A 470 -12.44 -11.13 14.22
N GLY A 471 -11.37 -10.42 13.91
CA GLY A 471 -10.12 -10.43 14.66
C GLY A 471 -9.61 -9.02 14.98
N VAL A 472 -8.84 -8.89 16.07
CA VAL A 472 -8.13 -7.66 16.43
C VAL A 472 -6.66 -7.99 16.62
N ILE A 473 -5.79 -7.28 15.91
CA ILE A 473 -4.34 -7.41 16.04
C ILE A 473 -3.86 -6.51 17.19
N HIS A 474 -3.55 -7.10 18.33
CA HIS A 474 -3.18 -6.37 19.54
C HIS A 474 -1.88 -5.58 19.38
N GLY A 475 -1.87 -4.35 19.87
CA GLY A 475 -0.75 -3.41 19.74
C GLY A 475 -0.51 -2.85 18.34
N ALA A 476 -1.34 -3.22 17.35
CA ALA A 476 -1.21 -2.74 15.99
C ALA A 476 -1.89 -1.37 15.80
N PHE A 477 -1.32 -0.60 14.87
CA PHE A 477 -1.84 0.66 14.38
C PHE A 477 -2.37 0.50 12.97
N HIS A 478 -3.22 1.43 12.52
CA HIS A 478 -3.84 1.33 11.21
C HIS A 478 -2.85 1.14 10.06
N GLN A 479 -1.79 1.93 10.06
CA GLN A 479 -0.81 1.94 8.97
C GLN A 479 0.05 0.66 8.93
N GLU A 480 0.01 -0.16 9.98
CA GLU A 480 0.71 -1.46 10.04
C GLU A 480 0.07 -2.55 9.17
N PHE A 481 -1.11 -2.29 8.61
CA PHE A 481 -1.73 -3.11 7.57
C PHE A 481 -1.22 -2.77 6.16
N SER A 482 -0.28 -1.83 6.04
CA SER A 482 0.45 -1.49 4.82
C SER A 482 1.95 -1.60 5.02
N ASP A 483 2.71 -1.63 3.93
CA ASP A 483 4.16 -1.73 4.00
C ASP A 483 4.82 -0.44 4.56
N ALA A 484 4.11 0.70 4.61
CA ALA A 484 4.67 2.01 4.99
C ALA A 484 5.44 2.00 6.33
N CYS A 485 4.93 1.28 7.31
CA CYS A 485 5.54 1.10 8.63
C CYS A 485 6.86 0.30 8.60
N MET A 486 7.05 -0.56 7.59
CA MET A 486 8.26 -1.34 7.34
C MET A 486 9.26 -0.64 6.41
N LEU A 487 8.88 0.50 5.81
CA LEU A 487 9.74 1.28 4.91
C LEU A 487 10.24 2.58 5.54
N THR A 488 9.62 3.01 6.63
CA THR A 488 9.95 4.25 7.33
C THR A 488 10.89 3.96 8.50
N PRO A 489 11.94 4.77 8.74
CA PRO A 489 12.77 4.61 9.93
C PRO A 489 11.92 4.56 11.20
N LEU A 490 12.13 3.53 12.03
CA LEU A 490 11.21 3.18 13.11
C LEU A 490 11.00 4.31 14.12
N TRP A 491 12.04 5.12 14.39
CA TRP A 491 11.92 6.26 15.30
C TRP A 491 10.99 7.33 14.74
N ILE A 492 11.02 7.59 13.42
CA ILE A 492 10.11 8.50 12.74
C ILE A 492 8.71 7.92 12.75
N ALA A 493 8.59 6.65 12.35
CA ALA A 493 7.30 5.97 12.25
C ALA A 493 6.54 6.01 13.59
N ARG A 494 7.25 5.86 14.72
CA ARG A 494 6.67 6.00 16.06
C ARG A 494 6.30 7.43 16.41
N GLU A 495 7.19 8.39 16.12
CA GLU A 495 6.95 9.81 16.40
C GLU A 495 5.74 10.37 15.65
N VAL A 496 5.53 9.94 14.40
CA VAL A 496 4.41 10.39 13.56
C VAL A 496 3.17 9.49 13.65
N GLY A 497 3.18 8.46 14.51
CA GLY A 497 2.05 7.57 14.73
C GLY A 497 1.74 6.59 13.59
N LEU A 498 2.71 6.29 12.71
CA LEU A 498 2.60 5.22 11.71
C LEU A 498 2.66 3.81 12.34
N THR A 499 3.26 3.67 13.51
CA THR A 499 3.41 2.39 14.22
C THR A 499 3.53 2.60 15.73
N GLY A 500 3.14 1.59 16.49
CA GLY A 500 3.25 1.60 17.95
C GLY A 500 4.60 1.11 18.47
N LEU A 501 4.57 0.57 19.69
CA LEU A 501 5.72 -0.10 20.30
C LEU A 501 5.96 -1.49 19.67
N ARG A 502 4.91 -2.10 19.15
CA ARG A 502 4.95 -3.39 18.46
C ARG A 502 5.87 -3.31 17.24
N ASN A 503 6.54 -4.42 16.92
CA ASN A 503 7.36 -4.51 15.73
C ASN A 503 6.45 -4.64 14.49
N PRO A 504 6.56 -3.73 13.50
CA PRO A 504 5.73 -3.77 12.29
C PRO A 504 5.74 -5.11 11.54
N LEU A 505 6.90 -5.79 11.51
CA LEU A 505 7.01 -7.08 10.84
C LEU A 505 6.23 -8.18 11.56
N ASP A 506 6.18 -8.13 12.89
CA ASP A 506 5.42 -9.11 13.67
C ASP A 506 3.91 -8.85 13.55
N THR A 507 3.49 -7.60 13.35
CA THR A 507 2.11 -7.27 12.94
C THR A 507 1.80 -7.83 11.56
N ALA A 508 2.65 -7.59 10.55
CA ALA A 508 2.44 -8.08 9.20
C ALA A 508 2.36 -9.62 9.12
N LYS A 509 3.19 -10.33 9.89
CA LYS A 509 3.12 -11.80 10.03
C LYS A 509 1.80 -12.27 10.64
N GLU A 510 1.32 -11.63 11.71
CA GLU A 510 0.06 -12.00 12.36
C GLU A 510 -1.12 -11.80 11.41
N ILE A 511 -1.18 -10.65 10.72
CA ILE A 511 -2.19 -10.39 9.67
C ILE A 511 -2.17 -11.49 8.61
N HIS A 512 -0.98 -11.89 8.15
CA HIS A 512 -0.84 -12.94 7.15
C HIS A 512 -1.33 -14.30 7.68
N VAL A 513 -0.96 -14.67 8.91
CA VAL A 513 -1.40 -15.93 9.54
C VAL A 513 -2.92 -16.00 9.64
N GLU A 514 -3.56 -14.93 10.13
CA GLU A 514 -5.03 -14.85 10.24
C GLU A 514 -5.71 -14.95 8.86
N THR A 515 -5.20 -14.18 7.89
CA THR A 515 -5.67 -14.19 6.49
C THR A 515 -5.59 -15.59 5.89
N SER A 516 -4.43 -16.22 5.95
CA SER A 516 -4.21 -17.55 5.36
C SER A 516 -4.97 -18.65 6.11
N SER A 517 -5.13 -18.51 7.44
CA SER A 517 -5.92 -19.45 8.25
C SER A 517 -7.39 -19.43 7.81
N PHE A 518 -7.97 -18.25 7.65
CA PHE A 518 -9.33 -18.07 7.15
C PHE A 518 -9.50 -18.67 5.75
N LEU A 519 -8.61 -18.32 4.80
CA LEU A 519 -8.69 -18.82 3.43
C LEU A 519 -8.57 -20.35 3.34
N ARG A 520 -7.63 -20.97 4.07
CA ARG A 520 -7.53 -22.44 4.15
C ARG A 520 -8.77 -23.06 4.79
N GLY A 521 -9.33 -22.41 5.81
CA GLY A 521 -10.57 -22.82 6.45
C GLY A 521 -11.72 -22.90 5.46
N LEU A 522 -11.80 -21.99 4.48
CA LEU A 522 -12.80 -22.05 3.42
C LEU A 522 -12.59 -23.24 2.47
N GLN A 523 -11.35 -23.59 2.14
CA GLN A 523 -11.03 -24.67 1.20
C GLN A 523 -11.34 -26.07 1.76
N GLN A 524 -11.18 -26.27 3.07
CA GLN A 524 -11.43 -27.56 3.74
C GLN A 524 -12.91 -27.91 3.91
N GLY A 525 -13.84 -27.03 3.51
CA GLY A 525 -15.29 -27.24 3.61
C GLY A 525 -15.97 -27.70 2.33
N ILE A 526 -15.22 -28.23 1.35
CA ILE A 526 -15.72 -28.75 0.07
C ILE A 526 -15.81 -30.28 0.14
#